data_AF-A0A543JL49-F1
#
_entry.id   AF-A0A543JL49-F1
#
_cell.length_a   1.000
_cell.length_b   1.000
_cell.length_c   1.000
_cell.angle_alpha   90.00
_cell.angle_beta   90.00
_cell.angle_gamma   90.00
#
_symmetry.space_group_name_H-M   'P 1'
#
loop_
_entity.id
_entity.type
_entity.pdbx_description
1 polymer ?
#
loop_
_entity_poly.entity_id
_entity_poly.type
_entity_poly.pdbx_seq_one_letter_code
_entity_poly.pdbx_strand_id
1 'polypeptide(L)'
;MLDWWLRRRSGPRAAGAAVVDHQVSGGDHPAVSEGAGGETAKSPPDQALLEPAEEDVDAADALVVSELTDEVRVLDERPRYHLAECSWLAARPSLGLPIGEARRLGFTPCAVCRPDASLAARERAGRAEPGQPAEPA
;
A
#
# COMPACT_ATOMS: atom_id res chain seq x y z
N MET A 1 5.02 -27.12 0.06
CA MET A 1 4.13 -26.19 0.79
C MET A 1 3.38 -25.28 -0.20
N LEU A 2 2.72 -25.84 -1.23
CA LEU A 2 2.02 -25.07 -2.28
C LEU A 2 0.61 -25.65 -2.57
N ASP A 3 -0.22 -25.84 -1.54
CA ASP A 3 -1.58 -26.41 -1.71
C ASP A 3 -2.69 -25.67 -0.96
N TRP A 4 -2.38 -24.56 -0.27
CA TRP A 4 -3.36 -23.88 0.58
C TRP A 4 -4.27 -22.89 -0.18
N TRP A 5 -3.88 -22.46 -1.39
CA TRP A 5 -4.57 -21.39 -2.11
C TRP A 5 -5.73 -21.88 -3.01
N LEU A 6 -5.71 -23.12 -3.50
CA LEU A 6 -6.79 -23.66 -4.34
C LEU A 6 -8.00 -24.19 -3.55
N ARG A 7 -7.91 -24.37 -2.23
CA ARG A 7 -8.99 -24.94 -1.41
C ARG A 7 -10.01 -23.91 -0.90
N ARG A 8 -9.73 -22.60 -1.03
CA ARG A 8 -10.55 -21.53 -0.45
C ARG A 8 -11.58 -20.89 -1.41
N ARG A 9 -11.62 -21.31 -2.68
CA ARG A 9 -12.59 -20.84 -3.68
C ARG A 9 -13.58 -21.94 -4.06
N SER A 10 -14.55 -22.20 -3.19
CA SER A 10 -15.81 -22.88 -3.53
C SER A 10 -16.83 -22.58 -2.43
N GLY A 11 -17.67 -21.56 -2.66
CA GLY A 11 -18.88 -21.33 -1.86
C GLY A 11 -20.09 -21.88 -2.62
N PRO A 12 -21.00 -22.64 -1.98
CA PRO A 12 -22.24 -23.05 -2.62
C PRO A 12 -23.27 -21.92 -2.59
N ARG A 13 -23.92 -21.70 -3.74
CA ARG A 13 -25.17 -20.96 -3.87
C ARG A 13 -26.29 -21.97 -4.10
N ALA A 14 -27.23 -22.08 -3.16
CA ALA A 14 -28.54 -22.68 -3.39
C ALA A 14 -29.58 -22.10 -2.43
N ALA A 15 -30.71 -21.71 -3.02
CA ALA A 15 -31.92 -21.23 -2.39
C ALA A 15 -32.75 -22.39 -1.81
N GLY A 16 -33.64 -22.09 -0.85
CA GLY A 16 -34.72 -23.01 -0.46
C GLY A 16 -35.27 -22.73 0.94
N ALA A 17 -36.54 -22.35 1.00
CA ALA A 17 -37.30 -21.97 2.18
C ALA A 17 -37.69 -23.14 3.10
N ALA A 18 -37.80 -22.89 4.40
CA ALA A 18 -38.84 -23.47 5.26
C ALA A 18 -38.94 -22.66 6.57
N VAL A 19 -40.12 -22.12 6.80
CA VAL A 19 -40.60 -21.57 8.08
C VAL A 19 -40.87 -22.71 9.06
N VAL A 20 -40.51 -22.52 10.33
CA VAL A 20 -41.21 -23.11 11.47
C VAL A 20 -41.03 -22.20 12.69
N ASP A 21 -42.19 -21.75 13.17
CA ASP A 21 -42.43 -20.95 14.37
C ASP A 21 -42.30 -21.84 15.62
N HIS A 22 -41.59 -21.35 16.64
CA HIS A 22 -41.79 -21.85 18.01
C HIS A 22 -41.63 -20.72 19.02
N GLN A 23 -42.75 -20.06 19.30
CA GLN A 23 -42.94 -19.20 20.47
C GLN A 23 -42.63 -19.95 21.78
N VAL A 24 -41.86 -19.30 22.66
CA VAL A 24 -41.95 -19.49 24.12
C VAL A 24 -42.11 -18.11 24.77
N SER A 25 -43.18 -18.00 25.54
CA SER A 25 -43.64 -16.82 26.27
C SER A 25 -42.78 -16.50 27.49
N GLY A 26 -42.59 -15.19 27.72
CA GLY A 26 -42.94 -14.53 28.98
C GLY A 26 -41.96 -14.66 30.15
N GLY A 27 -41.18 -13.59 30.38
CA GLY A 27 -40.46 -13.36 31.63
C GLY A 27 -40.14 -11.87 31.79
N ASP A 28 -40.92 -11.22 32.64
CA ASP A 28 -41.00 -9.79 32.93
C ASP A 28 -40.00 -9.39 34.04
N HIS A 29 -39.15 -8.40 33.73
CA HIS A 29 -38.59 -7.36 34.62
C HIS A 29 -37.40 -7.69 35.56
N PRO A 30 -36.62 -6.69 36.07
CA PRO A 30 -36.63 -5.24 35.82
C PRO A 30 -35.27 -4.64 35.37
N ALA A 31 -35.33 -3.37 34.95
CA ALA A 31 -34.21 -2.48 34.70
C ALA A 31 -33.33 -2.25 35.95
N VAL A 32 -32.01 -2.29 35.77
CA VAL A 32 -31.06 -1.64 36.67
C VAL A 32 -30.06 -0.80 35.86
N SER A 33 -30.16 0.50 36.12
CA SER A 33 -29.13 1.54 36.10
C SER A 33 -27.96 1.42 35.13
N GLU A 34 -28.03 2.25 34.09
CA GLU A 34 -27.05 3.31 33.81
C GLU A 34 -25.71 3.17 34.56
N GLY A 35 -24.83 2.36 33.98
CA GLY A 35 -23.40 2.45 34.20
C GLY A 35 -22.85 3.60 33.38
N ALA A 36 -22.64 4.73 34.05
CA ALA A 36 -22.06 5.94 33.52
C ALA A 36 -20.71 5.70 32.81
N GLY A 37 -20.62 6.27 31.61
CA GLY A 37 -19.52 7.16 31.25
C GLY A 37 -18.12 6.55 31.24
N GLY A 38 -17.75 5.98 30.09
CA GLY A 38 -16.36 5.63 29.83
C GLY A 38 -16.07 5.25 28.39
N GLU A 39 -16.84 5.74 27.40
CA GLU A 39 -16.37 5.72 26.02
C GLU A 39 -15.20 6.68 25.93
N THR A 40 -14.01 6.17 26.23
CA THR A 40 -12.76 6.80 25.83
C THR A 40 -12.84 6.96 24.32
N ALA A 41 -13.12 8.19 23.88
CA ALA A 41 -13.03 8.55 22.49
C ALA A 41 -11.60 8.22 22.07
N LYS A 42 -11.43 7.06 21.41
CA LYS A 42 -10.13 6.60 20.94
C LYS A 42 -9.68 7.66 19.94
N SER A 43 -8.70 8.49 20.33
CA SER A 43 -8.16 9.52 19.45
C SER A 43 -7.86 8.89 18.09
N PRO A 44 -8.19 9.56 16.98
CA PRO A 44 -7.88 9.04 15.66
C PRO A 44 -6.37 8.73 15.61
N PRO A 45 -5.97 7.63 14.93
CA PRO A 45 -4.57 7.28 14.82
C PRO A 45 -3.79 8.45 14.23
N ASP A 46 -2.56 8.62 14.70
CA ASP A 46 -1.68 9.67 14.20
C ASP A 46 -1.46 9.47 12.69
N GLN A 47 -1.87 10.47 11.89
CA GLN A 47 -1.86 10.36 10.43
C GLN A 47 -0.46 10.17 9.87
N ALA A 48 0.59 10.58 10.59
CA ALA A 48 1.97 10.34 10.15
C ALA A 48 2.36 8.85 10.25
N LEU A 49 1.64 8.04 11.03
CA LEU A 49 1.84 6.59 11.12
C LEU A 49 1.02 5.80 10.08
N LEU A 50 0.04 6.44 9.45
CA LEU A 50 -0.76 5.81 8.40
C LEU A 50 0.07 5.62 7.14
N GLU A 51 -0.15 4.48 6.49
CA GLU A 51 0.53 4.16 5.24
C GLU A 51 0.12 5.14 4.14
N PRO A 52 1.08 5.70 3.38
CA PRO A 52 0.75 6.54 2.24
C PRO A 52 -0.01 5.76 1.17
N ALA A 53 -0.86 6.49 0.46
CA ALA A 53 -1.44 5.99 -0.77
C ALA A 53 -0.33 5.58 -1.76
N GLU A 54 -0.69 4.67 -2.64
CA GLU A 54 0.14 4.32 -3.79
C GLU A 54 0.12 5.47 -4.81
N GLU A 55 1.28 5.79 -5.38
CA GLU A 55 1.33 6.74 -6.49
C GLU A 55 0.57 6.17 -7.69
N ASP A 56 -0.26 7.01 -8.32
CA ASP A 56 -0.86 6.69 -9.61
C ASP A 56 0.15 6.98 -10.71
N VAL A 57 0.58 5.93 -11.40
CA VAL A 57 1.69 5.95 -12.37
C VAL A 57 1.21 5.39 -13.69
N ASP A 58 1.52 6.09 -14.78
CA ASP A 58 1.18 5.60 -16.11
C ASP A 58 2.04 4.40 -16.50
N ALA A 59 1.54 3.56 -17.40
CA ALA A 59 2.23 2.34 -17.80
C ALA A 59 3.59 2.60 -18.46
N ALA A 60 3.77 3.73 -19.17
CA ALA A 60 5.03 4.04 -19.83
C ALA A 60 6.10 4.44 -18.83
N ASP A 61 5.80 5.34 -17.88
CA ASP A 61 6.76 5.69 -16.82
C ASP A 61 7.07 4.47 -15.95
N ALA A 62 6.09 3.61 -15.65
CA ALA A 62 6.34 2.37 -14.90
C ALA A 62 7.31 1.42 -15.61
N LEU A 63 7.21 1.28 -16.94
CA LEU A 63 8.15 0.47 -17.73
C LEU A 63 9.56 1.05 -17.71
N VAL A 64 9.70 2.36 -17.98
CA VAL A 64 11.00 3.06 -17.95
C VAL A 64 11.67 2.86 -16.59
N VAL A 65 10.91 3.10 -15.52
CA VAL A 65 11.43 3.06 -14.15
C VAL A 65 11.81 1.63 -13.72
N SER A 66 11.13 0.61 -14.23
CA SER A 66 11.43 -0.79 -13.87
C SER A 66 12.81 -1.27 -14.34
N GLU A 67 13.40 -0.57 -15.31
CA GLU A 67 14.73 -0.86 -15.85
C GLU A 67 15.83 -0.04 -15.16
N LEU A 68 15.47 0.96 -14.35
CA LEU A 68 16.44 1.82 -13.65
C LEU A 68 17.07 1.10 -12.46
N THR A 69 18.31 1.51 -12.17
CA THR A 69 19.09 1.06 -11.02
C THR A 69 19.17 2.10 -9.90
N ASP A 70 18.45 3.23 -10.03
CA ASP A 70 18.35 4.25 -9.00
C ASP A 70 17.91 3.63 -7.67
N GLU A 71 18.55 4.07 -6.59
CA GLU A 71 18.28 3.57 -5.25
C GLU A 71 17.04 4.26 -4.65
N VAL A 72 16.11 3.45 -4.15
CA VAL A 72 14.93 3.86 -3.38
C VAL A 72 14.99 3.31 -1.97
N ARG A 73 14.20 3.89 -1.07
CA ARG A 73 14.10 3.50 0.34
C ARG A 73 12.84 2.68 0.59
N VAL A 74 12.99 1.54 1.24
CA VAL A 74 11.87 0.72 1.75
C VAL A 74 11.96 0.60 3.27
N LEU A 75 10.81 0.43 3.92
CA LEU A 75 10.74 0.13 5.35
C LEU A 75 10.30 -1.32 5.54
N ASP A 76 10.75 -1.93 6.64
CA ASP A 76 10.32 -3.29 6.99
C ASP A 76 8.81 -3.33 7.25
N GLU A 77 8.18 -4.41 6.77
CA GLU A 77 6.73 -4.64 6.85
C GLU A 77 5.84 -3.55 6.21
N ARG A 78 6.40 -2.72 5.33
CA ARG A 78 5.67 -1.60 4.67
C ARG A 78 5.69 -1.75 3.16
N PRO A 79 4.56 -1.54 2.46
CA PRO A 79 4.47 -1.85 1.03
C PRO A 79 5.08 -0.77 0.13
N ARG A 80 5.43 0.40 0.65
CA ARG A 80 5.84 1.55 -0.16
C ARG A 80 7.35 1.67 -0.26
N TYR A 81 7.83 1.99 -1.47
CA TYR A 81 9.17 2.56 -1.66
C TYR A 81 9.09 4.08 -1.82
N HIS A 82 10.17 4.74 -1.39
CA HIS A 82 10.25 6.18 -1.24
C HIS A 82 11.55 6.73 -1.83
N LEU A 83 11.54 8.02 -2.18
CA LEU A 83 12.78 8.79 -2.30
C LEU A 83 13.35 9.08 -0.90
N ALA A 84 14.65 9.32 -0.80
CA ALA A 84 15.31 9.60 0.47
C ALA A 84 14.79 10.87 1.15
N GLU A 85 14.31 11.83 0.34
CA GLU A 85 13.79 13.13 0.73
C GLU A 85 12.29 13.11 1.02
N CYS A 86 11.67 11.93 1.06
CA CYS A 86 10.25 11.80 1.36
C CYS A 86 9.94 12.31 2.78
N SER A 87 9.05 13.29 2.89
CA SER A 87 8.63 13.86 4.17
C SER A 87 7.92 12.84 5.07
N TRP A 88 7.20 11.87 4.49
CA TRP A 88 6.62 10.78 5.25
C TRP A 88 7.69 9.81 5.76
N LEU A 89 8.70 9.48 4.94
CA LEU A 89 9.82 8.63 5.37
C LEU A 89 10.56 9.24 6.55
N ALA A 90 10.85 10.55 6.49
CA ALA A 90 11.56 11.31 7.51
C ALA A 90 12.84 10.58 7.97
N ALA A 91 13.06 10.46 9.28
CA ALA A 91 14.22 9.80 9.87
C ALA A 91 13.98 8.31 10.20
N ARG A 92 12.97 7.66 9.59
CA ARG A 92 12.67 6.25 9.88
C ARG A 92 13.77 5.33 9.36
N PRO A 93 14.11 4.25 10.09
CA PRO A 93 15.01 3.23 9.59
C PRO A 93 14.51 2.67 8.24
N SER A 94 15.36 2.71 7.23
CA SER A 94 15.04 2.26 5.88
C SER A 94 16.23 1.56 5.23
N LEU A 95 15.92 0.72 4.25
CA LEU A 95 16.88 -0.03 3.45
C LEU A 95 16.91 0.56 2.04
N GLY A 96 18.11 0.72 1.48
CA GLY A 96 18.28 1.06 0.06
C GLY A 96 18.10 -0.17 -0.81
N LEU A 97 17.28 -0.06 -1.86
CA LEU A 97 17.13 -1.09 -2.90
C LEU A 97 17.11 -0.43 -4.29
N PRO A 98 17.68 -1.08 -5.32
CA PRO A 98 17.45 -0.65 -6.70
C PRO A 98 15.95 -0.69 -7.03
N ILE A 99 15.44 0.33 -7.72
CA ILE A 99 14.00 0.44 -7.96
C ILE A 99 13.43 -0.73 -8.76
N GLY A 100 14.15 -1.23 -9.77
CA GLY A 100 13.74 -2.43 -10.50
C GLY A 100 13.63 -3.66 -9.60
N GLU A 101 14.47 -3.77 -8.58
CA GLU A 101 14.39 -4.83 -7.57
C GLU A 101 13.20 -4.63 -6.63
N ALA A 102 13.01 -3.42 -6.11
CA ALA A 102 11.87 -3.10 -5.25
C ALA A 102 10.53 -3.48 -5.92
N ARG A 103 10.37 -3.17 -7.21
CA ARG A 103 9.18 -3.57 -7.99
C ARG A 103 9.05 -5.08 -8.16
N ARG A 104 10.13 -5.79 -8.48
CA ARG A 104 10.12 -7.27 -8.60
C ARG A 104 9.74 -7.95 -7.28
N LEU A 105 10.09 -7.34 -6.15
CA LEU A 105 9.71 -7.79 -4.81
C LEU A 105 8.28 -7.40 -4.41
N GLY A 106 7.57 -6.63 -5.24
CA GLY A 106 6.17 -6.26 -5.04
C GLY A 106 5.94 -4.99 -4.20
N PHE A 107 6.99 -4.21 -3.92
CA PHE A 107 6.79 -2.86 -3.37
C PHE A 107 6.18 -1.94 -4.43
N THR A 108 5.42 -0.95 -3.98
CA THR A 108 4.74 0.01 -4.86
C THR A 108 5.09 1.46 -4.50
N PRO A 109 4.97 2.42 -5.43
CA PRO A 109 5.47 3.77 -5.23
C PRO A 109 4.65 4.57 -4.20
N CYS A 110 5.32 5.44 -3.45
CA CYS A 110 4.65 6.34 -2.49
C CYS A 110 4.04 7.58 -3.18
N ALA A 111 2.72 7.80 -2.99
CA ALA A 111 2.03 8.98 -3.53
C ALA A 111 2.51 10.33 -2.96
N VAL A 112 3.20 10.33 -1.81
CA VAL A 112 3.68 11.56 -1.17
C VAL A 112 4.92 12.09 -1.88
N CYS A 113 5.93 11.25 -2.10
CA CYS A 113 7.18 11.68 -2.75
C CYS A 113 7.22 11.38 -4.24
N ARG A 114 6.24 10.65 -4.78
CA ARG A 114 6.08 10.36 -6.20
C ARG A 114 7.38 9.89 -6.89
N PRO A 115 7.98 8.79 -6.39
CA PRO A 115 9.29 8.35 -6.85
C PRO A 115 9.30 8.04 -8.34
N ASP A 116 8.24 7.44 -8.89
CA ASP A 116 8.23 6.96 -10.27
C ASP A 116 8.16 8.11 -11.26
N ALA A 117 7.21 9.03 -11.07
CA ALA A 117 7.11 10.21 -11.94
C ALA A 117 8.41 11.03 -11.91
N SER A 118 9.03 11.14 -10.74
CA SER A 118 10.29 11.88 -10.56
C SER A 118 11.47 11.20 -11.27
N LEU A 119 11.54 9.88 -11.22
CA LEU A 119 12.57 9.07 -11.86
C LEU A 119 12.39 8.98 -13.38
N ALA A 120 11.16 8.84 -13.86
CA ALA A 120 10.88 8.87 -15.29
C ALA A 120 11.16 10.25 -15.89
N ALA A 121 10.84 11.33 -15.16
CA ALA A 121 11.14 12.69 -15.59
C ALA A 121 12.64 12.98 -15.71
N ARG A 122 13.45 12.58 -14.71
CA ARG A 122 14.91 12.75 -14.80
C ARG A 122 15.50 11.96 -15.96
N GLU A 123 14.99 10.75 -16.21
CA GLU A 123 15.50 9.89 -17.28
C GLU A 123 15.16 10.47 -18.67
N ARG A 124 13.96 11.02 -18.83
CA ARG A 124 13.59 11.77 -20.05
C ARG A 124 14.45 13.02 -20.23
N ALA A 125 14.73 13.76 -19.15
CA ALA A 125 15.59 14.94 -19.21
C ALA A 125 17.04 14.58 -19.58
N GLY A 126 17.59 13.51 -19.00
CA GLY A 126 18.94 13.02 -19.32
C GLY A 126 19.09 12.55 -20.77
N ARG A 127 18.02 12.00 -21.37
CA ARG A 127 17.99 11.66 -22.80
C ARG A 127 17.83 12.87 -23.74
N ALA A 128 17.33 13.99 -23.24
CA ALA A 128 17.11 15.20 -24.02
C ALA A 128 18.37 16.09 -24.16
N GLU A 129 19.42 15.83 -23.38
CA GLU A 129 20.71 16.52 -23.48
C GLU A 129 21.56 15.91 -24.61
N PRO A 130 21.86 16.63 -25.72
CA PRO A 130 22.73 16.13 -26.79
C PRO A 130 24.19 16.54 -26.54
N GLY A 131 25.14 15.58 -26.51
CA GLY A 131 26.55 15.94 -26.46
C GLY A 131 27.57 14.83 -26.16
N GLN A 132 27.73 13.88 -27.08
CA GLN A 132 28.99 13.13 -27.19
C GLN A 132 29.96 13.96 -28.07
N PRO A 133 31.18 14.32 -27.61
CA PRO A 133 32.17 14.89 -28.51
C PRO A 133 32.66 13.83 -29.51
N ALA A 134 32.73 14.21 -30.78
CA ALA A 134 33.30 13.39 -31.85
C ALA A 134 34.78 13.10 -31.58
N GLU A 135 35.19 11.83 -31.69
CA GLU A 135 36.60 11.41 -31.74
C GLU A 135 37.29 12.05 -32.97
N PRO A 136 38.44 12.72 -32.81
CA PRO A 136 39.25 13.12 -33.95
C PRO A 136 40.03 11.92 -34.52
N ALA A 137 40.04 11.84 -35.85
CA ALA A 137 40.70 10.83 -36.68
C ALA A 137 42.23 10.85 -36.62
#